data_AF-A0A543PUI3-F1
#
_entry.id   AF-A0A543PUI3-F1
#
_cell.length_a   1.000
_cell.length_b   1.000
_cell.length_c   1.000
_cell.angle_alpha   90.00
_cell.angle_beta   90.00
_cell.angle_gamma   90.00
#
_symmetry.space_group_name_H-M   'P 1'
#
loop_
_entity.id
_entity.type
_entity.pdbx_description
1 polymer ?
#
loop_
_entity_poly.entity_id
_entity_poly.type
_entity_poly.pdbx_seq_one_letter_code
_entity_poly.pdbx_strand_id
1 'polypeptide(L)'
;MQTIKAAAAEFLAHRRIAVTGVSRNAADHGSNVVYKRLKERGYDVFAVNPNADHVEGDTCYPDLQSIPGGVEAVVIGTRPERAQVTVDECEKLGITEIWMHRAFGAGSVSPEAADYARQHGMTVIDGGCPLMFDPTSDSGHRAMRWALTLNGHVPRKV
;
A
#
# COMPACT_ATOMS: atom_id res chain seq x y z
N MET A 1 4.60 -5.07 -19.28
CA MET A 1 4.25 -5.71 -18.00
C MET A 1 5.47 -6.38 -17.42
N GLN A 2 5.88 -5.93 -16.24
CA GLN A 2 6.98 -6.47 -15.47
C GLN A 2 6.49 -7.58 -14.52
N THR A 3 7.42 -8.30 -13.89
CA THR A 3 7.04 -9.29 -12.86
C THR A 3 6.65 -8.59 -11.57
N ILE A 4 5.77 -9.19 -10.77
CA ILE A 4 5.43 -8.64 -9.44
C ILE A 4 6.66 -8.49 -8.54
N LYS A 5 7.67 -9.35 -8.69
CA LYS A 5 8.90 -9.25 -7.90
C LYS A 5 9.71 -8.00 -8.27
N ALA A 6 9.75 -7.65 -9.56
CA ALA A 6 10.43 -6.44 -10.03
C ALA A 6 9.67 -5.19 -9.59
N ALA A 7 8.35 -5.14 -9.82
CA ALA A 7 7.50 -4.04 -9.38
C ALA A 7 7.56 -3.83 -7.86
N ALA A 8 7.52 -4.91 -7.08
CA ALA A 8 7.64 -4.80 -5.62
C ALA A 8 9.03 -4.30 -5.18
N ALA A 9 10.10 -4.66 -5.90
CA ALA A 9 11.44 -4.18 -5.59
C ALA A 9 11.59 -2.68 -5.93
N GLU A 10 10.99 -2.23 -7.04
CA GLU A 10 10.93 -0.82 -7.41
C GLU A 10 10.13 -0.01 -6.38
N PHE A 11 8.91 -0.47 -6.05
CA PHE A 11 8.08 0.17 -5.02
C PHE A 11 8.81 0.26 -3.67
N LEU A 12 9.47 -0.81 -3.22
CA LEU A 12 10.19 -0.86 -1.95
C LEU A 12 11.58 -0.19 -1.99
N ALA A 13 12.03 0.30 -3.15
CA ALA A 13 13.21 1.15 -3.23
C ALA A 13 12.91 2.57 -2.73
N HIS A 14 11.64 2.98 -2.73
CA HIS A 14 11.18 4.25 -2.17
C HIS A 14 11.23 4.23 -0.65
N ARG A 15 11.67 5.35 -0.06
CA ARG A 15 11.92 5.49 1.37
C ARG A 15 10.75 6.13 2.09
N ARG A 16 10.03 7.04 1.43
CA ARG A 16 8.89 7.78 1.98
C ARG A 16 7.58 7.18 1.50
N ILE A 17 6.91 6.41 2.36
CA ILE A 17 5.73 5.63 1.98
C ILE A 17 4.53 6.07 2.83
N ALA A 18 3.42 6.44 2.19
CA ALA A 18 2.15 6.59 2.88
C ALA A 18 1.41 5.26 2.94
N VAL A 19 0.75 4.98 4.07
CA VAL A 19 -0.16 3.85 4.23
C VAL A 19 -1.55 4.41 4.54
N THR A 20 -2.49 4.23 3.63
CA THR A 20 -3.88 4.66 3.84
C THR A 20 -4.71 3.59 4.51
N GLY A 21 -5.76 4.01 5.21
CA GLY A 21 -6.66 3.10 5.92
C GLY A 21 -6.07 2.56 7.23
N VAL A 22 -5.02 3.18 7.77
CA VAL A 22 -4.51 2.82 9.11
C VAL A 22 -5.59 3.13 10.15
N SER A 23 -5.87 2.16 11.02
CA SER A 23 -6.96 2.22 11.99
C SER A 23 -6.45 2.69 13.36
N ARG A 24 -7.25 3.50 14.06
CA ARG A 24 -7.06 3.80 15.49
C ARG A 24 -7.30 2.57 16.38
N ASN A 25 -8.12 1.63 15.89
CA ASN A 25 -8.34 0.33 16.50
C ASN A 25 -7.39 -0.66 15.83
N ALA A 26 -6.11 -0.56 16.22
CA ALA A 26 -5.00 -1.15 15.50
C ALA A 26 -5.10 -2.67 15.30
N ALA A 27 -5.32 -3.41 16.40
CA ALA A 27 -5.43 -4.87 16.47
C ALA A 27 -4.63 -5.58 15.34
N ASP A 28 -5.30 -6.48 14.61
CA ASP A 28 -4.74 -7.20 13.45
C ASP A 28 -5.15 -6.56 12.12
N HIS A 29 -5.41 -5.24 12.11
CA HIS A 29 -5.80 -4.55 10.88
C HIS A 29 -4.62 -4.53 9.89
N GLY A 30 -4.84 -5.00 8.66
CA GLY A 30 -3.78 -5.20 7.67
C GLY A 30 -2.92 -3.94 7.43
N SER A 31 -3.55 -2.77 7.35
CA SER A 31 -2.85 -1.50 7.16
C SER A 31 -1.96 -1.13 8.36
N ASN A 32 -2.38 -1.41 9.59
CA ASN A 32 -1.56 -1.21 10.79
C ASN A 32 -0.36 -2.16 10.82
N VAL A 33 -0.54 -3.41 10.40
CA VAL A 33 0.55 -4.39 10.29
C VAL A 33 1.58 -3.93 9.25
N VAL A 34 1.13 -3.49 8.07
CA VAL A 34 2.01 -2.92 7.04
C VAL A 34 2.74 -1.69 7.57
N TYR A 35 2.01 -0.75 8.17
CA TYR A 35 2.57 0.49 8.71
C TYR A 35 3.70 0.23 9.72
N LYS A 36 3.43 -0.57 10.75
CA LYS A 36 4.41 -0.92 11.79
C LYS A 36 5.63 -1.61 11.19
N ARG A 37 5.40 -2.57 10.29
CA ARG A 37 6.50 -3.34 9.71
C ARG A 37 7.39 -2.50 8.80
N LEU A 38 6.83 -1.61 7.99
CA LEU A 38 7.63 -0.67 7.21
C LEU A 38 8.47 0.23 8.14
N LYS A 39 7.90 0.73 9.24
CA LYS A 39 8.67 1.50 10.24
C LYS A 39 9.80 0.69 10.87
N GLU A 40 9.53 -0.54 11.30
CA GLU A 40 10.55 -1.45 11.85
C GLU A 40 11.71 -1.72 10.88
N ARG A 41 11.42 -1.67 9.59
CA ARG A 41 12.41 -1.84 8.51
C ARG A 41 13.10 -0.53 8.13
N GLY A 42 12.83 0.54 8.87
CA GLY A 42 13.51 1.82 8.78
C GLY A 42 13.03 2.70 7.63
N TYR A 43 11.80 2.53 7.14
CA TYR A 43 11.20 3.45 6.16
C TYR A 43 10.64 4.69 6.87
N ASP A 44 10.55 5.81 6.14
CA ASP A 44 9.80 6.99 6.57
C ASP A 44 8.32 6.76 6.21
N VAL A 45 7.54 6.29 7.17
CA VAL A 45 6.16 5.86 6.93
C VAL A 45 5.17 6.85 7.50
N PHE A 46 4.14 7.19 6.71
CA PHE A 46 3.12 8.16 7.08
C PHE A 46 1.74 7.49 7.10
N ALA A 47 1.07 7.54 8.25
CA ALA A 47 -0.26 6.97 8.38
C ALA A 47 -1.31 7.96 7.86
N VAL A 48 -2.26 7.47 7.05
CA VAL A 48 -3.33 8.31 6.50
C VAL A 48 -4.70 7.75 6.88
N ASN A 49 -5.46 8.57 7.61
CA ASN A 49 -6.85 8.30 7.99
C ASN A 49 -7.56 9.64 8.32
N PRO A 50 -8.56 10.07 7.53
CA PRO A 50 -9.28 11.33 7.75
C PRO A 50 -10.08 11.39 9.06
N ASN A 51 -10.18 10.27 9.78
CA ASN A 51 -10.95 10.20 11.02
C ASN A 51 -10.07 10.07 12.26
N ALA A 52 -8.74 10.03 12.15
CA ALA A 52 -7.84 9.87 13.29
C ALA A 52 -6.70 10.87 13.22
N ASP A 53 -6.39 11.50 14.36
CA ASP A 53 -5.25 12.42 14.47
C ASP A 53 -3.95 11.68 14.81
N HIS A 54 -4.06 10.52 15.46
CA HIS A 54 -2.93 9.71 15.91
C HIS A 54 -3.22 8.22 15.76
N VAL A 55 -2.21 7.45 15.33
CA VAL A 55 -2.24 5.98 15.27
C VAL A 55 -0.84 5.44 15.59
N GLU A 56 -0.76 4.31 16.29
CA GLU A 56 0.52 3.65 16.62
C GLU A 56 1.56 4.59 17.30
N GLY A 57 1.09 5.64 17.97
CA GLY A 57 1.93 6.64 18.64
C GLY A 57 2.42 7.79 17.75
N ASP A 58 2.12 7.79 16.45
CA ASP A 58 2.53 8.86 15.52
C ASP A 58 1.33 9.71 15.08
N THR A 59 1.64 10.87 14.50
CA THR A 59 0.66 11.70 13.77
C THR A 59 0.07 10.91 12.60
N CYS A 60 -1.26 10.96 12.50
CA CYS A 60 -1.99 10.44 11.36
C CYS A 60 -2.54 11.62 10.55
N TYR A 61 -2.28 11.61 9.25
CA TYR A 61 -2.67 12.68 8.34
C TYR A 61 -4.05 12.38 7.74
N PRO A 62 -4.87 13.41 7.47
CA PRO A 62 -6.20 13.17 6.92
C PRO A 62 -6.18 12.75 5.44
N ASP A 63 -5.15 13.16 4.71
CA ASP A 63 -4.96 12.95 3.26
C ASP A 63 -3.45 12.95 2.92
N LEU A 64 -3.12 12.64 1.65
CA LEU A 64 -1.73 12.60 1.17
C LEU A 64 -1.10 14.00 1.09
N GLN A 65 -1.90 15.01 0.77
CA GLN A 65 -1.43 16.39 0.58
C GLN A 65 -0.95 17.02 1.90
N SER A 66 -1.53 16.61 3.03
CA SER A 66 -1.17 17.10 4.35
C SER A 66 0.17 16.59 4.87
N ILE A 67 0.80 15.62 4.20
CA ILE A 67 2.08 15.04 4.62
C ILE A 67 3.24 16.02 4.34
N PRO A 68 3.97 16.49 5.36
CA PRO A 68 5.08 17.42 5.16
C PRO A 68 6.19 16.80 4.32
N GLY A 69 6.53 17.46 3.21
CA GLY A 69 7.53 16.98 2.26
C GLY A 69 7.06 15.86 1.33
N GLY A 70 5.76 15.52 1.33
CA GLY A 70 5.17 14.52 0.44
C GLY A 70 5.67 13.10 0.64
N VAL A 71 5.27 12.20 -0.26
CA VAL A 71 5.66 10.79 -0.28
C VAL A 71 6.01 10.36 -1.70
N GLU A 72 6.75 9.26 -1.80
CA GLU A 72 7.21 8.71 -3.08
C GLU A 72 6.32 7.55 -3.56
N ALA A 73 5.71 6.84 -2.61
CA ALA A 73 4.86 5.68 -2.89
C ALA A 73 3.71 5.56 -1.88
N VAL A 74 2.61 4.91 -2.30
CA VAL A 74 1.39 4.78 -1.49
C VAL A 74 0.92 3.33 -1.42
N VAL A 75 0.74 2.83 -0.20
CA VAL A 75 -0.01 1.60 0.06
C VAL A 75 -1.47 1.97 0.36
N ILE A 76 -2.38 1.50 -0.49
CA ILE A 76 -3.83 1.64 -0.31
C ILE A 76 -4.34 0.47 0.52
N GLY A 77 -4.76 0.76 1.75
CA GLY A 77 -5.32 -0.19 2.71
C GLY A 77 -6.77 0.11 3.10
N THR A 78 -7.49 0.88 2.28
CA THR A 78 -8.91 1.21 2.47
C THR A 78 -9.84 0.20 1.79
N ARG A 79 -11.16 0.30 2.02
CA ARG A 79 -12.11 -0.49 1.22
C ARG A 79 -12.00 -0.14 -0.28
N PRO A 80 -12.30 -1.07 -1.21
CA PRO A 80 -12.14 -0.85 -2.64
C PRO A 80 -12.88 0.38 -3.17
N GLU A 81 -14.06 0.68 -2.63
CA GLU A 81 -14.90 1.82 -3.03
C GLU A 81 -14.25 3.18 -2.70
N ARG A 82 -13.20 3.18 -1.86
CA ARG A 82 -12.43 4.36 -1.48
C ARG A 82 -11.08 4.45 -2.18
N ALA A 83 -10.66 3.40 -2.89
CA ALA A 83 -9.35 3.36 -3.54
C ALA A 83 -9.18 4.48 -4.59
N GLN A 84 -10.26 4.79 -5.35
CA GLN A 84 -10.23 5.87 -6.35
C GLN A 84 -9.85 7.22 -5.74
N VAL A 85 -10.35 7.54 -4.53
CA VAL A 85 -10.04 8.81 -3.86
C VAL A 85 -8.53 8.95 -3.65
N THR A 86 -7.86 7.87 -3.22
CA THR A 86 -6.41 7.87 -3.04
C THR A 86 -5.68 7.94 -4.38
N VAL A 87 -6.17 7.26 -5.41
CA VAL A 87 -5.59 7.34 -6.77
C VAL A 87 -5.68 8.77 -7.33
N ASP A 88 -6.80 9.45 -7.16
CA ASP A 88 -6.97 10.84 -7.61
C ASP A 88 -6.02 11.80 -6.87
N GLU A 89 -5.77 11.56 -5.58
CA GLU A 89 -4.77 12.30 -4.81
C GLU A 89 -3.35 12.01 -5.31
N CYS A 90 -3.03 10.74 -5.58
CA CYS A 90 -1.73 10.36 -6.16
C CYS A 90 -1.48 11.09 -7.48
N GLU A 91 -2.46 11.10 -8.40
CA GLU A 91 -2.35 11.80 -9.67
C GLU A 91 -2.06 13.30 -9.48
N LYS A 92 -2.86 13.97 -8.63
CA LYS A 92 -2.72 15.41 -8.35
C LYS A 92 -1.35 15.76 -7.75
N LEU A 93 -0.79 14.85 -6.97
CA LEU A 93 0.50 15.03 -6.28
C LEU A 93 1.68 14.48 -7.09
N GLY A 94 1.44 13.87 -8.25
CA GLY A 94 2.49 13.26 -9.08
C GLY A 94 3.10 11.99 -8.50
N ILE A 95 2.39 11.28 -7.63
CA ILE A 95 2.82 10.01 -7.06
C ILE A 95 2.45 8.89 -8.03
N THR A 96 3.46 8.18 -8.54
CA THR A 96 3.25 7.15 -9.58
C THR A 96 3.28 5.73 -9.06
N GLU A 97 3.71 5.50 -7.82
CA GLU A 97 3.91 4.16 -7.26
C GLU A 97 2.80 3.80 -6.27
N ILE A 98 1.90 2.89 -6.69
CA ILE A 98 0.70 2.53 -5.93
C ILE A 98 0.65 1.03 -5.66
N TRP A 99 0.37 0.66 -4.41
CA TRP A 99 0.10 -0.71 -4.00
C TRP A 99 -1.28 -0.84 -3.37
N MET A 100 -2.22 -1.50 -4.04
CA MET A 100 -3.53 -1.84 -3.47
C MET A 100 -3.43 -3.14 -2.66
N HIS A 101 -3.45 -3.03 -1.34
CA HIS A 101 -3.25 -4.16 -0.44
C HIS A 101 -4.41 -5.15 -0.51
N ARG A 102 -4.11 -6.45 -0.68
CA ARG A 102 -5.06 -7.55 -0.62
C ARG A 102 -4.41 -8.81 -0.06
N ALA A 103 -4.70 -9.13 1.20
CA ALA A 103 -4.35 -10.42 1.79
C ALA A 103 -5.44 -11.49 1.52
N PHE A 104 -6.67 -11.26 1.99
CA PHE A 104 -7.80 -12.18 1.83
C PHE A 104 -9.03 -11.44 1.31
N GLY A 105 -9.90 -12.14 0.58
CA GLY A 105 -11.11 -11.56 0.00
C GLY A 105 -10.81 -10.46 -1.01
N ALA A 106 -11.71 -9.47 -1.12
CA ALA A 106 -11.53 -8.35 -2.05
C ALA A 106 -10.35 -7.43 -1.68
N GLY A 107 -10.00 -7.33 -0.38
CA GLY A 107 -8.96 -6.41 0.09
C GLY A 107 -9.30 -4.96 -0.27
N SER A 108 -8.31 -4.24 -0.80
CA SER A 108 -8.40 -2.82 -1.19
C SER A 108 -8.40 -2.64 -2.72
N VAL A 109 -8.49 -3.73 -3.48
CA VAL A 109 -8.35 -3.71 -4.94
C VAL A 109 -9.66 -3.30 -5.58
N SER A 110 -9.66 -2.15 -6.26
CA SER A 110 -10.70 -1.74 -7.22
C SER A 110 -10.13 -1.84 -8.63
N PRO A 111 -10.71 -2.67 -9.52
CA PRO A 111 -10.30 -2.75 -10.91
C PRO A 111 -10.38 -1.39 -11.62
N GLU A 112 -11.44 -0.62 -11.36
CA GLU A 112 -11.67 0.68 -11.97
C GLU A 112 -10.57 1.67 -11.59
N ALA A 113 -10.21 1.73 -10.30
CA ALA A 113 -9.15 2.60 -9.82
C ALA A 113 -7.76 2.17 -10.33
N ALA A 114 -7.51 0.87 -10.43
CA ALA A 114 -6.25 0.34 -10.96
C ALA A 114 -6.10 0.66 -12.46
N ASP A 115 -7.17 0.50 -13.24
CA ASP A 115 -7.16 0.80 -14.67
C ASP A 115 -7.05 2.30 -14.93
N TYR A 116 -7.75 3.13 -14.16
CA TYR A 116 -7.59 4.58 -14.20
C TYR A 116 -6.14 4.99 -13.94
N ALA A 117 -5.55 4.51 -12.85
CA ALA A 117 -4.17 4.83 -12.49
C ALA A 117 -3.16 4.44 -13.59
N ARG A 118 -3.31 3.24 -14.17
CA ARG A 118 -2.46 2.78 -15.29
C ARG A 118 -2.60 3.64 -16.53
N GLN A 119 -3.82 4.09 -16.86
CA GLN A 119 -4.07 4.99 -18.00
C GLN A 119 -3.41 6.36 -17.82
N HIS A 120 -3.19 6.78 -16.58
CA HIS A 120 -2.53 8.03 -16.21
C HIS A 120 -1.04 7.85 -15.87
N GLY A 121 -0.44 6.74 -16.31
CA GLY A 121 1.01 6.52 -16.23
C GLY A 121 1.53 6.07 -14.86
N MET A 122 0.65 5.63 -13.95
CA MET A 122 1.06 5.10 -12.64
C MET A 122 1.31 3.59 -12.69
N THR A 123 2.28 3.14 -11.90
CA THR A 123 2.53 1.72 -11.62
C THR A 123 1.59 1.26 -10.51
N VAL A 124 0.80 0.22 -10.77
CA VAL A 124 -0.17 -0.31 -9.79
C VAL A 124 0.06 -1.78 -9.51
N ILE A 125 0.45 -2.08 -8.27
CA ILE A 125 0.44 -3.43 -7.72
C ILE A 125 -0.95 -3.69 -7.09
N ASP A 126 -1.80 -4.45 -7.77
CA ASP A 126 -3.19 -4.73 -7.39
C ASP A 126 -3.37 -6.08 -6.68
N GLY A 127 -2.64 -6.24 -5.58
CA GLY A 127 -2.87 -7.31 -4.63
C GLY A 127 -1.65 -7.71 -3.81
N GLY A 128 -1.83 -8.71 -2.96
CA GLY A 128 -0.81 -9.11 -2.01
C GLY A 128 -0.54 -8.05 -0.94
N CYS A 129 0.62 -8.18 -0.31
CA CYS A 129 1.08 -7.29 0.75
C CYS A 129 2.54 -6.91 0.49
N PRO A 130 2.95 -5.64 0.71
CA PRO A 130 4.36 -5.26 0.62
C PRO A 130 5.27 -6.17 1.45
N LEU A 131 4.78 -6.63 2.61
CA LEU A 131 5.49 -7.51 3.53
C LEU A 131 5.79 -8.91 2.97
N MET A 132 5.29 -9.26 1.79
CA MET A 132 5.62 -10.51 1.10
C MET A 132 6.95 -10.44 0.34
N PHE A 133 7.56 -9.26 0.25
CA PHE A 133 8.72 -8.99 -0.58
C PHE A 133 9.87 -8.39 0.26
N ASP A 134 11.09 -8.69 -0.15
CA ASP A 134 12.28 -8.10 0.49
C ASP A 134 12.37 -6.61 0.16
N PRO A 135 12.89 -5.77 1.08
CA PRO A 135 13.51 -6.13 2.36
C PRO A 135 12.51 -6.26 3.54
N THR A 136 11.21 -6.10 3.29
CA THR A 136 10.22 -5.99 4.36
C THR A 136 9.78 -7.34 4.92
N SER A 137 9.96 -8.41 4.13
CA SER A 137 9.42 -9.72 4.42
C SER A 137 9.94 -10.40 5.70
N ASP A 138 9.07 -11.23 6.27
CA ASP A 138 9.38 -12.24 7.28
C ASP A 138 9.01 -13.64 6.75
N SER A 139 9.41 -14.67 7.48
CA SER A 139 9.16 -16.07 7.11
C SER A 139 7.67 -16.37 6.89
N GLY A 140 6.78 -15.77 7.68
CA GLY A 140 5.33 -15.96 7.58
C GLY A 140 4.77 -15.35 6.30
N HIS A 141 5.11 -14.10 6.02
CA HIS A 141 4.69 -13.42 4.79
C HIS A 141 5.30 -14.04 3.53
N ARG A 142 6.52 -14.60 3.59
CA ARG A 142 7.09 -15.37 2.47
C ARG A 142 6.28 -16.63 2.16
N ALA A 143 5.86 -17.37 3.18
CA ALA A 143 4.98 -18.53 3.01
C ALA A 143 3.60 -18.11 2.47
N MET A 144 3.04 -17.02 3.02
CA MET A 144 1.75 -16.47 2.59
C MET A 144 1.78 -16.04 1.11
N ARG A 145 2.86 -15.41 0.67
CA ARG A 145 3.06 -15.03 -0.75
C ARG A 145 2.88 -16.22 -1.67
N TRP A 146 3.52 -17.35 -1.35
CA TRP A 146 3.44 -18.55 -2.17
C TRP A 146 2.00 -19.05 -2.28
N ALA A 147 1.30 -19.18 -1.15
CA ALA A 147 -0.10 -19.63 -1.12
C ALA A 147 -1.05 -18.67 -1.86
N LEU A 148 -0.93 -17.36 -1.63
CA LEU A 148 -1.82 -16.37 -2.24
C LEU A 148 -1.55 -16.16 -3.73
N THR A 149 -0.33 -16.45 -4.22
CA THR A 149 -0.02 -16.48 -5.65
C THR A 149 -0.74 -17.63 -6.37
N LEU A 150 -0.91 -18.78 -5.70
CA LEU A 150 -1.66 -19.91 -6.26
C LEU A 150 -3.17 -19.62 -6.35
N ASN A 151 -3.68 -18.86 -5.38
CA ASN A 151 -5.10 -18.48 -5.31
C ASN A 151 -5.42 -17.14 -6.01
N GLY A 152 -4.49 -16.59 -6.82
CA GLY A 152 -4.71 -15.38 -7.62
C GLY A 152 -4.81 -14.06 -6.83
N HIS A 153 -4.59 -14.08 -5.51
CA HIS A 153 -4.68 -12.88 -4.67
C HIS A 153 -3.43 -11.99 -4.80
N VAL A 154 -2.29 -12.57 -5.18
CA VAL A 154 -1.06 -11.87 -5.59
C VAL A 154 -0.94 -11.95 -7.11
N PRO A 155 -0.88 -10.82 -7.84
CA PRO A 155 -0.71 -10.84 -9.29
C PRO A 155 0.67 -11.39 -9.67
N ARG A 156 0.77 -12.05 -10.83
CA ARG A 156 2.07 -12.56 -11.33
C ARG A 156 2.86 -11.49 -12.08
N LYS A 157 2.13 -10.54 -12.69
CA LYS A 157 2.67 -9.46 -13.51
C LYS A 157 1.98 -8.15 -13.15
N VAL A 158 2.69 -7.06 -13.36
CA VAL A 158 2.27 -5.68 -13.16
C VAL A 158 2.42 -4.95 -14.49
#